data_AF-A0A0B7AF21-F1
#
_entry.id   AF-A0A0B7AF21-F1
#
_cell.length_a   1.000
_cell.length_b   1.000
_cell.length_c   1.000
_cell.angle_alpha   90.00
_cell.angle_beta   90.00
_cell.angle_gamma   90.00
#
_symmetry.space_group_name_H-M   'P 1'
#
loop_
_entity.id
_entity.type
_entity.pdbx_description
1 polymer ?
#
loop_
_entity_poly.entity_id
_entity_poly.type
_entity_poly.pdbx_seq_one_letter_code
_entity_poly.pdbx_strand_id
1 'polypeptide(L)'
;VLFTICFMLVFLFHLYFLLLLFHVHEDLVNQEGPTCWACLKPCLLGKFVECSKYHMICKKCLKVEICNVMTSDKMIIQCAVAICTGEISLGALSSLESSLYVDMIKRNISEKQTKASLKTIQQLDHIVSCPRCHYSAELDEDLKTFTCANTGCQVGQGYKFVKIRMDSKEGISVCSYFSRTSSSLVVGVKRIQNAARWETYVLKRKHMVEEIGEEDLKEKFLFHGTATANIDKICREGFDVRKYGRHGTSLGHGIYFSTVASYSERFSEQSHSMFIARVLCGRSTQGCMTNTHPPYENNGRMYDSCVDNQTKPMMYVVYSNEQCYPAYMIQFV
;
A
#
# COMPACT_ATOMS: atom_id res chain seq x y z
N VAL A 1 20.66 6.21 -67.34
CA VAL A 1 21.18 7.57 -67.06
C VAL A 1 20.07 8.48 -66.53
N LEU A 2 19.02 8.79 -67.32
CA LEU A 2 17.89 9.65 -66.87
C LEU A 2 17.16 9.14 -65.61
N PHE A 3 16.93 7.83 -65.51
CA PHE A 3 16.26 7.22 -64.34
C PHE A 3 17.09 7.33 -63.05
N THR A 4 18.41 7.20 -63.18
CA THR A 4 19.38 7.28 -62.07
C THR A 4 19.51 8.71 -61.54
N ILE A 5 19.46 9.70 -62.44
CA ILE A 5 19.49 11.12 -62.09
C ILE A 5 18.21 11.52 -61.34
N CYS A 6 17.06 11.02 -61.76
CA CYS A 6 15.78 11.31 -61.11
C CYS A 6 15.73 10.75 -59.68
N PHE A 7 16.26 9.53 -59.46
CA PHE A 7 16.34 8.92 -58.13
C PHE A 7 17.29 9.67 -57.18
N MET A 8 18.42 10.16 -57.68
CA MET A 8 19.37 10.97 -56.90
C MET A 8 18.76 12.32 -56.49
N LEU A 9 17.98 12.96 -57.37
CA LEU A 9 17.33 14.24 -57.07
C LEU A 9 16.24 14.08 -55.99
N VAL A 10 15.44 13.01 -56.04
CA VAL A 10 14.42 12.72 -55.02
C VAL A 10 15.09 12.41 -53.67
N PHE A 11 16.20 11.68 -53.67
CA PHE A 11 16.94 11.37 -52.45
C PHE A 11 17.57 12.63 -51.81
N LEU A 12 18.15 13.51 -52.62
CA LEU A 12 18.69 14.80 -52.17
C LEU A 12 17.58 15.72 -51.63
N PHE A 13 16.40 15.73 -52.25
CA PHE A 13 15.26 16.52 -51.77
C PHE A 13 14.73 16.01 -50.43
N HIS A 14 14.64 14.68 -50.24
CA HIS A 14 14.27 14.09 -48.95
C HIS A 14 15.32 14.36 -47.86
N LEU A 15 16.60 14.27 -48.18
CA LEU A 15 17.68 14.56 -47.24
C LEU A 15 17.68 16.05 -46.84
N TYR A 16 17.44 16.95 -47.80
CA TYR A 16 17.30 18.39 -47.53
C TYR A 16 16.07 18.69 -46.68
N PHE A 17 14.93 18.02 -46.93
CA PHE A 17 13.72 18.16 -46.11
C PHE A 17 13.91 17.62 -44.69
N LEU A 18 14.63 16.50 -44.52
CA LEU A 18 15.00 15.97 -43.21
C LEU A 18 15.98 16.90 -42.47
N LEU A 19 16.96 17.49 -43.17
CA LEU A 19 17.88 18.48 -42.61
C LEU A 19 17.15 19.77 -42.22
N LEU A 20 16.19 20.24 -43.02
CA LEU A 20 15.31 21.37 -42.69
C LEU A 20 14.43 21.06 -41.47
N LEU A 21 13.85 19.86 -41.39
CA LEU A 21 13.09 19.43 -40.21
C LEU A 21 13.99 19.34 -38.96
N PHE A 22 15.23 18.87 -39.10
CA PHE A 22 16.21 18.86 -38.01
C PHE A 22 16.63 20.27 -37.58
N HIS A 23 16.89 21.18 -38.51
CA HIS A 23 17.20 22.58 -38.21
C HIS A 23 16.00 23.32 -37.58
N VAL A 24 14.79 23.14 -38.12
CA VAL A 24 13.57 23.71 -37.53
C VAL A 24 13.32 23.14 -36.13
N HIS A 25 13.66 21.87 -35.89
CA HIS A 25 13.57 21.27 -34.56
C HIS A 25 14.69 21.76 -33.61
N GLU A 26 15.92 22.00 -34.07
CA GLU A 26 16.98 22.61 -33.26
C GLU A 26 16.69 24.08 -32.91
N ASP A 27 16.11 24.84 -33.85
CA ASP A 27 15.75 26.25 -33.66
C ASP A 27 14.56 26.42 -32.70
N LEU A 28 13.64 25.47 -32.64
CA LEU A 28 12.54 25.45 -31.65
C LEU A 28 13.00 25.05 -30.24
N VAL A 29 14.08 24.26 -30.12
CA VAL A 29 14.60 23.76 -28.83
C VAL A 29 15.42 24.82 -28.08
N ASN A 30 15.87 25.87 -28.75
CA ASN A 30 16.76 26.91 -28.20
C ASN A 30 16.12 28.30 -28.04
N GLN A 31 14.80 28.43 -28.16
CA GLN A 31 14.11 29.70 -27.89
C GLN A 31 14.05 30.01 -26.38
N GLU A 32 14.24 31.28 -26.02
CA GLU A 32 14.03 31.78 -24.66
C GLU A 32 12.57 31.52 -24.23
N GLY A 33 12.38 30.65 -23.25
CA GLY A 33 11.09 30.35 -22.66
C GLY A 33 10.75 31.26 -21.47
N PRO A 34 9.56 31.06 -20.86
CA PRO A 34 9.08 31.90 -19.77
C PRO A 34 10.06 31.93 -18.58
N THR A 35 10.08 33.04 -17.84
CA THR A 35 10.88 33.14 -16.62
C THR A 35 10.35 32.18 -15.55
N CYS A 36 11.23 31.39 -14.94
CA CYS A 36 10.86 30.56 -13.80
C CYS A 36 10.47 31.43 -12.61
N TRP A 37 9.29 31.21 -12.03
CA TRP A 37 8.80 32.01 -10.91
C TRP A 37 9.57 31.76 -9.60
N ALA A 38 10.29 30.64 -9.50
CA ALA A 38 11.07 30.30 -8.31
C ALA A 38 12.48 30.90 -8.31
N CYS A 39 13.21 30.82 -9.43
CA CYS A 39 14.58 31.33 -9.52
C CYS A 39 14.72 32.64 -10.29
N LEU A 40 13.63 33.14 -10.89
CA LEU A 40 13.58 34.38 -11.67
C LEU A 40 14.53 34.41 -12.87
N LYS A 41 14.91 33.23 -13.41
CA LYS A 41 15.79 33.10 -14.57
C LYS A 41 15.03 32.68 -15.82
N PRO A 42 15.39 33.19 -17.01
CA PRO A 42 14.94 32.63 -18.29
C PRO A 42 15.33 31.16 -18.37
N CYS A 43 14.43 30.33 -18.88
CA CYS A 43 14.64 28.89 -19.01
C CYS A 43 14.17 28.42 -20.39
N LEU A 44 14.69 27.29 -20.88
CA LEU A 44 14.38 26.78 -22.21
C LEU A 44 12.89 26.44 -22.37
N LEU A 45 12.33 26.73 -23.55
CA LEU A 45 10.96 26.36 -23.92
C LEU A 45 10.70 24.86 -23.67
N GLY A 46 9.51 24.52 -23.15
CA GLY A 46 9.10 23.13 -22.91
C GLY A 46 9.67 22.45 -21.66
N LYS A 47 10.42 23.17 -20.79
CA LYS A 47 11.00 22.61 -19.54
C LYS A 47 10.37 23.17 -18.25
N PHE A 48 9.05 23.34 -18.24
CA PHE A 48 8.30 23.84 -17.09
C PHE A 48 7.18 22.89 -16.65
N VAL A 49 6.90 22.93 -15.35
CA VAL A 49 5.62 22.46 -14.78
C VAL A 49 4.84 23.65 -14.26
N GLU A 50 3.54 23.55 -14.36
CA GLU A 50 2.60 24.42 -13.68
C GLU A 50 2.21 23.80 -12.34
N CYS A 51 2.23 24.59 -11.26
CA CYS A 51 1.65 24.16 -9.98
C CYS A 51 0.14 24.44 -9.92
N SER A 52 -0.55 23.94 -8.90
CA SER A 52 -2.01 24.16 -8.70
C SER A 52 -2.43 25.62 -8.44
N LYS A 53 -1.47 26.55 -8.39
CA LYS A 53 -1.67 28.01 -8.31
C LYS A 53 -1.12 28.74 -9.55
N TYR A 54 -0.92 28.03 -10.64
CA TYR A 54 -0.53 28.55 -11.95
C TYR A 54 0.89 29.13 -12.05
N HIS A 55 1.78 28.82 -11.10
CA HIS A 55 3.19 29.22 -11.21
C HIS A 55 3.96 28.28 -12.14
N MET A 56 4.71 28.86 -13.08
CA MET A 56 5.61 28.12 -13.97
C MET A 56 6.97 27.90 -13.30
N ILE A 57 7.29 26.64 -13.05
CA ILE A 57 8.51 26.22 -12.35
C ILE A 57 9.41 25.46 -13.31
N CYS A 58 10.67 25.88 -13.42
CA CYS A 58 11.63 25.19 -14.28
C CYS A 58 12.08 23.85 -13.68
N LYS A 59 12.51 22.95 -14.57
CA LYS A 59 13.05 21.62 -14.20
C LYS A 59 14.10 21.66 -13.08
N LYS A 60 14.97 22.68 -13.02
CA LYS A 60 16.03 22.77 -11.99
C LYS A 60 15.45 23.02 -10.60
N CYS A 61 14.54 23.98 -10.47
CA CYS A 61 13.88 24.28 -9.20
C CYS A 61 12.99 23.11 -8.76
N LEU A 62 12.31 22.47 -9.71
CA LEU A 62 11.50 21.29 -9.46
C LEU A 62 12.29 20.11 -8.90
N LYS A 63 13.52 19.87 -9.40
CA LYS A 63 14.37 18.78 -8.91
C LYS A 63 14.69 18.87 -7.42
N VAL A 64 14.77 20.08 -6.86
CA VAL A 64 14.99 20.27 -5.41
C VAL A 64 13.81 19.71 -4.62
N GLU A 65 12.58 20.04 -5.03
CA GLU A 65 11.38 19.53 -4.36
C GLU A 65 11.15 18.03 -4.59
N ILE A 66 11.51 17.51 -5.77
CA ILE A 66 11.53 16.06 -6.01
C ILE A 66 12.54 15.38 -5.08
N CYS A 67 13.75 15.91 -4.94
CA CYS A 67 14.74 15.38 -4.00
C CYS A 67 14.20 15.38 -2.57
N ASN A 68 13.57 16.47 -2.13
CA ASN A 68 12.92 16.53 -0.81
C ASN A 68 11.87 15.42 -0.64
N VAL A 69 11.02 15.20 -1.65
CA VAL A 69 10.04 14.11 -1.64
C VAL A 69 10.71 12.74 -1.62
N MET A 70 11.88 12.55 -2.22
CA MET A 70 12.57 11.26 -2.20
C MET A 70 13.28 11.00 -0.85
N THR A 71 13.88 12.02 -0.24
CA THR A 71 14.79 11.86 0.91
C THR A 71 14.17 12.16 2.28
N SER A 72 13.00 12.81 2.34
CA SER A 72 12.32 13.18 3.60
C SER A 72 10.93 12.53 3.73
N ASP A 73 10.18 12.82 4.79
CA ASP A 73 8.80 12.35 4.96
C ASP A 73 7.76 13.12 4.13
N LYS A 74 8.18 14.11 3.33
CA LYS A 74 7.27 14.82 2.41
C LYS A 74 6.67 13.84 1.38
N MET A 75 5.35 13.89 1.22
CA MET A 75 4.59 13.06 0.27
C MET A 75 4.06 13.83 -0.94
N ILE A 76 4.27 15.14 -0.97
CA ILE A 76 3.73 16.07 -1.97
C ILE A 76 4.87 16.92 -2.51
N ILE A 77 4.92 17.09 -3.82
CA ILE A 77 5.86 18.01 -4.48
C ILE A 77 5.27 19.41 -4.36
N GLN A 78 5.86 20.23 -3.51
CA GLN A 78 5.41 21.61 -3.31
C GLN A 78 5.91 22.50 -4.45
N CYS A 79 5.22 23.61 -4.67
CA CYS A 79 5.71 24.66 -5.54
C CYS A 79 7.03 25.21 -4.99
N ALA A 80 8.04 25.35 -5.85
CA ALA A 80 9.36 25.86 -5.45
C ALA A 80 9.39 27.38 -5.17
N VAL A 81 8.25 28.08 -5.30
CA VAL A 81 8.13 29.50 -4.96
C VAL A 81 7.89 29.60 -3.44
N ALA A 82 8.77 30.31 -2.73
CA ALA A 82 8.84 30.32 -1.26
C ALA A 82 7.52 30.66 -0.54
N ILE A 83 6.69 31.52 -1.12
CA ILE A 83 5.40 31.96 -0.54
C ILE A 83 4.18 31.21 -1.11
N CYS A 84 4.40 30.25 -2.00
CA CYS A 84 3.34 29.51 -2.66
C CYS A 84 3.03 28.21 -1.92
N THR A 85 1.74 28.00 -1.59
CA THR A 85 1.24 26.73 -1.03
C THR A 85 0.75 25.75 -2.11
N GLY A 86 0.89 26.11 -3.38
CA GLY A 86 0.52 25.26 -4.51
C GLY A 86 1.35 23.97 -4.58
N GLU A 87 0.76 22.95 -5.18
CA GLU A 87 1.34 21.61 -5.33
C GLU A 87 1.57 21.31 -6.80
N ILE A 88 2.48 20.38 -7.09
CA ILE A 88 2.80 19.95 -8.45
C ILE A 88 2.28 18.52 -8.60
N SER A 89 1.32 18.35 -9.51
CA SER A 89 0.76 17.04 -9.83
C SER A 89 1.83 16.14 -10.45
N LEU A 90 1.86 14.87 -10.04
CA LEU A 90 2.74 13.87 -10.64
C LEU A 90 2.48 13.68 -12.15
N GLY A 91 1.26 13.93 -12.61
CA GLY A 91 0.94 13.93 -14.05
C GLY A 91 1.64 15.04 -14.83
N ALA A 92 1.92 16.18 -14.19
CA ALA A 92 2.67 17.27 -14.82
C ALA A 92 4.15 16.93 -15.01
N LEU A 93 4.68 15.91 -14.32
CA LEU A 93 6.08 15.48 -14.47
C LEU A 93 6.32 14.64 -15.73
N SER A 94 5.27 14.02 -16.28
CA SER A 94 5.38 13.12 -17.43
C SER A 94 5.89 13.81 -18.69
N SER A 95 5.77 15.13 -18.78
CA SER A 95 6.32 15.95 -19.88
C SER A 95 7.80 16.32 -19.69
N LEU A 96 8.36 16.16 -18.49
CA LEU A 96 9.70 16.66 -18.15
C LEU A 96 10.74 15.58 -17.87
N GLU A 97 10.30 14.40 -17.45
CA GLU A 97 11.15 13.30 -17.03
C GLU A 97 10.68 11.98 -17.64
N SER A 98 11.58 11.00 -17.68
CA SER A 98 11.24 9.67 -18.16
C SER A 98 10.16 9.02 -17.31
N SER A 99 9.35 8.15 -17.92
CA SER A 99 8.32 7.38 -17.24
C SER A 99 8.89 6.61 -16.03
N LEU A 100 10.08 6.03 -16.17
CA LEU A 100 10.77 5.32 -15.09
C LEU A 100 11.04 6.20 -13.86
N TYR A 101 11.46 7.45 -14.07
CA TYR A 101 11.76 8.37 -12.97
C TYR A 101 10.48 8.81 -12.25
N VAL A 102 9.42 9.11 -13.01
CA VAL A 102 8.10 9.43 -12.45
C VAL A 102 7.53 8.23 -11.67
N ASP A 103 7.71 7.02 -12.17
CA ASP A 103 7.27 5.79 -11.49
C ASP A 103 8.05 5.53 -10.20
N MET A 104 9.35 5.84 -10.15
CA MET A 104 10.13 5.78 -8.91
C MET A 104 9.59 6.74 -7.85
N ILE A 105 9.26 7.98 -8.23
CA ILE A 105 8.67 8.96 -7.32
C ILE A 105 7.30 8.48 -6.82
N LYS A 106 6.44 8.01 -7.72
CA LYS A 106 5.12 7.42 -7.37
C LYS A 106 5.26 6.27 -6.37
N ARG A 107 6.22 5.36 -6.60
CA ARG A 107 6.48 4.23 -5.68
C ARG A 107 6.94 4.72 -4.32
N ASN A 108 7.89 5.66 -4.26
CA ASN A 108 8.39 6.20 -3.00
C ASN A 108 7.28 6.89 -2.18
N ILE A 109 6.43 7.71 -2.82
CA ILE A 109 5.29 8.36 -2.16
C ILE A 109 4.29 7.30 -1.66
N SER A 110 3.96 6.30 -2.48
CA SER A 110 3.05 5.21 -2.10
C SER A 110 3.60 4.40 -0.91
N GLU A 111 4.90 4.11 -0.87
CA GLU A 111 5.56 3.46 0.25
C GLU A 111 5.49 4.30 1.53
N LYS A 112 5.70 5.62 1.44
CA LYS A 112 5.57 6.55 2.57
C LYS A 112 4.13 6.61 3.11
N GLN A 113 3.15 6.75 2.22
CA GLN A 113 1.73 6.71 2.56
C GLN A 113 1.34 5.38 3.23
N THR A 114 1.88 4.27 2.74
CA THR A 114 1.71 2.95 3.35
C THR A 114 2.21 2.95 4.79
N LYS A 115 3.45 3.39 4.99
CA LYS A 115 4.10 3.39 6.30
C LYS A 115 3.35 4.29 7.28
N ALA A 116 2.91 5.46 6.84
CA ALA A 116 2.10 6.38 7.64
C ALA A 116 0.73 5.80 8.01
N SER A 117 0.05 5.15 7.06
CA SER A 117 -1.25 4.49 7.29
C SER A 117 -1.10 3.34 8.28
N LEU A 118 -0.10 2.47 8.09
CA LEU A 118 0.19 1.36 9.00
C LEU A 118 0.52 1.85 10.41
N LYS A 119 1.40 2.87 10.52
CA LYS A 119 1.74 3.47 11.82
C LYS A 119 0.51 4.03 12.50
N THR A 120 -0.38 4.68 11.75
CA THR A 120 -1.64 5.20 12.29
C THR A 120 -2.56 4.08 12.76
N ILE A 121 -2.74 3.02 11.95
CA ILE A 121 -3.53 1.85 12.32
C ILE A 121 -2.99 1.23 13.62
N GLN A 122 -1.67 1.05 13.71
CA GLN A 122 -0.99 0.51 14.90
C GLN A 122 -1.14 1.42 16.13
N GLN A 123 -0.98 2.74 15.97
CA GLN A 123 -1.14 3.69 17.08
C GLN A 123 -2.58 3.74 17.62
N LEU A 124 -3.56 3.47 16.75
CA LEU A 124 -4.96 3.38 17.12
C LEU A 124 -5.33 2.05 17.78
N ASP A 125 -4.39 1.09 17.85
CA ASP A 125 -4.61 -0.21 18.52
C ASP A 125 -4.96 -0.06 20.00
N HIS A 126 -4.52 1.03 20.64
CA HIS A 126 -4.79 1.29 22.06
C HIS A 126 -6.13 2.01 22.29
N ILE A 127 -6.77 2.56 21.26
CA ILE A 127 -7.99 3.36 21.41
C ILE A 127 -9.18 2.49 21.01
N VAL A 128 -9.88 1.97 22.01
CA VAL A 128 -11.14 1.23 21.80
C VAL A 128 -12.32 2.09 22.21
N SER A 129 -13.36 2.06 21.38
CA SER A 129 -14.65 2.66 21.73
C SER A 129 -15.51 1.61 22.42
N CYS A 130 -16.10 1.97 23.55
CA CYS A 130 -17.04 1.10 24.26
C CYS A 130 -18.20 0.72 23.31
N PRO A 131 -18.47 -0.58 23.05
CA PRO A 131 -19.52 -1.00 22.11
C PRO A 131 -20.95 -0.70 22.58
N ARG A 132 -21.12 -0.11 23.77
CA ARG A 132 -22.40 0.25 24.37
C ARG A 132 -22.58 1.76 24.50
N CYS A 133 -21.61 2.48 25.05
CA CYS A 133 -21.70 3.94 25.25
C CYS A 133 -20.81 4.77 24.32
N HIS A 134 -20.05 4.13 23.42
CA HIS A 134 -19.16 4.79 22.45
C HIS A 134 -18.02 5.62 23.05
N TYR A 135 -17.86 5.60 24.37
CA TYR A 135 -16.79 6.28 25.08
C TYR A 135 -15.42 5.70 24.70
N SER A 136 -14.46 6.57 24.41
CA SER A 136 -13.09 6.20 24.06
C SER A 136 -12.29 5.87 25.32
N ALA A 137 -11.59 4.74 25.31
CA ALA A 137 -10.69 4.33 26.39
C ALA A 137 -9.35 3.86 25.82
N GLU A 138 -8.27 4.10 26.57
CA GLU A 138 -6.94 3.55 26.30
C GLU A 138 -6.86 2.10 26.84
N LEU A 139 -6.37 1.17 26.02
CA LEU A 139 -6.09 -0.21 26.41
C LEU A 139 -4.76 -0.24 27.17
N ASP A 140 -4.81 -0.74 28.41
CA ASP A 140 -3.65 -1.00 29.25
C ASP A 140 -2.66 -1.95 28.52
N GLU A 141 -1.37 -1.59 28.55
CA GLU A 141 -0.31 -2.28 27.79
C GLU A 141 -0.07 -3.71 28.31
N ASP A 142 -0.34 -3.98 29.57
CA ASP A 142 0.08 -5.23 30.23
C ASP A 142 -1.01 -6.30 30.35
N LEU A 143 -2.28 -5.97 30.11
CA LEU A 143 -3.41 -6.93 30.13
C LEU A 143 -4.47 -6.48 29.14
N LYS A 144 -4.54 -7.14 27.98
CA LYS A 144 -5.49 -6.83 26.91
C LYS A 144 -6.91 -7.32 27.21
N THR A 145 -7.49 -6.82 28.29
CA THR A 145 -8.93 -6.89 28.56
C THR A 145 -9.50 -5.47 28.46
N PHE A 146 -10.45 -5.25 27.54
CA PHE A 146 -11.30 -4.07 27.60
C PHE A 146 -12.18 -4.15 28.85
N THR A 147 -11.84 -3.39 29.88
CA THR A 147 -12.69 -3.18 31.06
C THR A 147 -13.46 -1.88 30.88
N CYS A 148 -14.77 -1.98 30.73
CA CYS A 148 -15.63 -0.80 30.72
C CYS A 148 -15.71 -0.24 32.14
N ALA A 149 -15.36 1.03 32.35
CA ALA A 149 -15.47 1.70 33.66
C ALA A 149 -16.91 1.77 34.21
N ASN A 150 -17.92 1.38 33.42
CA ASN A 150 -19.27 1.15 33.89
C ASN A 150 -19.39 -0.26 34.50
N THR A 151 -19.51 -0.32 35.83
CA THR A 151 -19.59 -1.53 36.65
C THR A 151 -20.76 -2.48 36.30
N GLY A 152 -21.71 -2.05 35.47
CA GLY A 152 -22.82 -2.90 34.96
C GLY A 152 -22.63 -3.48 33.55
N CYS A 153 -21.46 -3.32 32.92
CA CYS A 153 -21.24 -3.73 31.53
C CYS A 153 -20.77 -5.20 31.40
N GLN A 154 -21.67 -6.11 31.05
CA GLN A 154 -21.30 -7.49 30.70
C GLN A 154 -20.70 -7.55 29.28
N VAL A 155 -19.40 -7.86 29.18
CA VAL A 155 -18.73 -8.12 27.90
C VAL A 155 -19.27 -9.45 27.35
N GLY A 156 -20.15 -9.34 26.36
CA GLY A 156 -20.84 -10.50 25.77
C GLY A 156 -19.90 -11.42 24.98
N GLN A 157 -20.21 -12.72 25.00
CA GLN A 157 -19.55 -13.76 24.21
C GLN A 157 -19.70 -13.47 22.70
N GLY A 158 -18.63 -13.67 21.92
CA GLY A 158 -18.63 -13.56 20.45
C GLY A 158 -17.87 -12.34 19.89
N TYR A 159 -18.12 -12.02 18.62
CA TYR A 159 -17.50 -10.89 17.94
C TYR A 159 -18.52 -9.76 17.69
N LYS A 160 -18.02 -8.53 17.50
CA LYS A 160 -18.82 -7.37 17.12
C LYS A 160 -18.20 -6.65 15.94
N PHE A 161 -19.06 -6.07 15.10
CA PHE A 161 -18.65 -5.07 14.11
C PHE A 161 -18.84 -3.66 14.69
N VAL A 162 -17.78 -2.87 14.69
CA VAL A 162 -17.85 -1.42 14.92
C VAL A 162 -17.74 -0.74 13.57
N LYS A 163 -18.80 -0.04 13.16
CA LYS A 163 -18.79 0.75 11.93
C LYS A 163 -17.81 1.91 12.10
N ILE A 164 -16.80 1.97 11.23
CA ILE A 164 -15.83 3.06 11.22
C ILE A 164 -16.32 4.14 10.26
N ARG A 165 -16.24 5.40 10.69
CA ARG A 165 -16.54 6.53 9.79
C ARG A 165 -15.39 6.72 8.82
N MET A 166 -15.70 6.83 7.53
CA MET A 166 -14.71 6.96 6.46
C MET A 166 -13.87 8.24 6.55
N ASP A 167 -14.41 9.29 7.17
CA ASP A 167 -13.74 10.58 7.40
C ASP A 167 -12.93 10.64 8.70
N SER A 168 -12.99 9.60 9.54
CA SER A 168 -12.18 9.51 10.74
C SER A 168 -10.73 9.19 10.39
N LYS A 169 -9.79 9.50 11.28
CA LYS A 169 -8.36 9.15 11.12
C LYS A 169 -8.16 7.65 10.83
N GLU A 170 -8.90 6.80 11.55
CA GLU A 170 -8.90 5.34 11.35
C GLU A 170 -9.44 4.96 9.97
N GLY A 171 -10.62 5.48 9.61
CA GLY A 171 -11.26 5.24 8.33
C GLY A 171 -10.38 5.65 7.15
N ILE A 172 -9.84 6.86 7.17
CA ILE A 172 -8.91 7.38 6.16
C ILE A 172 -7.72 6.44 6.02
N SER A 173 -7.08 6.05 7.14
CA SER A 173 -5.88 5.19 7.11
C SER A 173 -6.16 3.82 6.52
N VAL A 174 -7.29 3.21 6.89
CA VAL A 174 -7.72 1.90 6.39
C VAL A 174 -8.06 1.97 4.90
N CYS A 175 -8.78 3.01 4.47
CA CYS A 175 -9.14 3.21 3.07
C CYS A 175 -7.91 3.48 2.21
N SER A 176 -7.04 4.40 2.64
CA SER A 176 -5.76 4.64 1.98
C SER A 176 -4.93 3.37 1.89
N TYR A 177 -4.89 2.56 2.96
CA TYR A 177 -4.16 1.30 2.94
C TYR A 177 -4.66 0.33 1.87
N PHE A 178 -5.99 0.22 1.69
CA PHE A 178 -6.64 -0.58 0.64
C PHE A 178 -6.38 -0.03 -0.77
N SER A 179 -6.67 1.25 -1.00
CA SER A 179 -6.62 1.90 -2.32
C SER A 179 -5.22 1.98 -2.94
N ARG A 180 -4.16 1.69 -2.18
CA ARG A 180 -2.79 1.58 -2.74
C ARG A 180 -2.64 0.45 -3.76
N THR A 181 -3.43 -0.60 -3.61
CA THR A 181 -3.26 -1.85 -4.38
C THR A 181 -4.57 -2.34 -4.99
N SER A 182 -5.61 -1.52 -4.92
CA SER A 182 -6.90 -1.73 -5.57
C SER A 182 -7.44 -0.40 -6.09
N SER A 183 -8.10 -0.45 -7.24
CA SER A 183 -8.86 0.65 -7.83
C SER A 183 -10.34 0.67 -7.41
N SER A 184 -10.81 -0.36 -6.71
CA SER A 184 -12.20 -0.47 -6.26
C SER A 184 -12.54 0.63 -5.24
N LEU A 185 -13.78 1.09 -5.25
CA LEU A 185 -14.23 2.15 -4.36
C LEU A 185 -14.64 1.56 -3.01
N VAL A 186 -14.00 1.98 -1.92
CA VAL A 186 -14.41 1.56 -0.57
C VAL A 186 -15.73 2.25 -0.20
N VAL A 187 -16.76 1.44 0.08
CA VAL A 187 -18.10 1.90 0.48
C VAL A 187 -18.39 1.67 1.97
N GLY A 188 -17.54 0.91 2.66
CA GLY A 188 -17.68 0.71 4.09
C GLY A 188 -16.47 0.05 4.75
N VAL A 189 -16.23 0.45 6.00
CA VAL A 189 -15.21 -0.14 6.87
C VAL A 189 -15.86 -0.55 8.19
N LYS A 190 -15.62 -1.79 8.61
CA LYS A 190 -16.04 -2.30 9.92
C LYS A 190 -14.82 -2.83 10.65
N ARG A 191 -14.54 -2.32 11.84
CA ARG A 191 -13.57 -2.94 12.76
C ARG A 191 -14.20 -4.15 13.41
N ILE A 192 -13.47 -5.24 13.48
CA ILE A 192 -13.90 -6.48 14.12
C ILE A 192 -13.32 -6.53 15.52
N GLN A 193 -14.18 -6.72 16.51
CA GLN A 193 -13.80 -6.87 17.91
C GLN A 193 -14.21 -8.26 18.40
N ASN A 194 -13.24 -9.14 18.59
CA ASN A 194 -13.42 -10.45 19.19
C ASN A 194 -12.36 -10.63 20.28
N ALA A 195 -12.75 -10.47 21.55
CA ALA A 195 -11.84 -10.47 22.69
C ALA A 195 -11.05 -11.78 22.82
N ALA A 196 -11.74 -12.92 22.76
CA ALA A 196 -11.10 -14.23 22.87
C ALA A 196 -10.05 -14.46 21.76
N ARG A 197 -10.38 -14.08 20.51
CA ARG A 197 -9.41 -14.22 19.40
C ARG A 197 -8.23 -13.27 19.54
N TRP A 198 -8.51 -12.05 20.00
CA TRP A 198 -7.48 -11.05 20.26
C TRP A 198 -6.50 -11.52 21.34
N GLU A 199 -7.00 -12.07 22.44
CA GLU A 199 -6.16 -12.64 23.51
C GLU A 199 -5.25 -13.75 22.98
N THR A 200 -5.79 -14.69 22.20
CA THR A 200 -4.97 -15.77 21.62
C THR A 200 -3.89 -15.26 20.66
N TYR A 201 -4.24 -14.28 19.83
CA TYR A 201 -3.31 -13.65 18.89
C TYR A 201 -2.15 -12.95 19.62
N VAL A 202 -2.48 -12.27 20.71
CA VAL A 202 -1.50 -11.48 21.47
C VAL A 202 -0.57 -12.38 22.28
N LEU A 203 -1.10 -13.46 22.85
CA LEU A 203 -0.28 -14.47 23.49
C LEU A 203 0.69 -15.10 22.47
N LYS A 204 0.20 -15.44 21.27
CA LYS A 204 1.07 -15.96 20.19
C LYS A 204 2.14 -14.95 19.78
N ARG A 205 1.79 -13.67 19.67
CA ARG A 205 2.73 -12.57 19.42
C ARG A 205 3.82 -12.53 20.48
N LYS A 206 3.45 -12.54 21.76
CA LYS A 206 4.40 -12.53 22.89
C LYS A 206 5.39 -13.69 22.80
N HIS A 207 4.89 -14.91 22.61
CA HIS A 207 5.76 -16.09 22.49
C HIS A 207 6.69 -15.99 21.25
N MET A 208 6.18 -15.51 20.12
CA MET A 208 7.04 -15.31 18.94
C MET A 208 8.13 -14.26 19.21
N VAL A 209 7.82 -13.16 19.91
CA VAL A 209 8.83 -12.17 20.29
C VAL A 209 9.90 -12.76 21.22
N GLU A 210 9.50 -13.58 22.18
CA GLU A 210 10.43 -14.29 23.08
C GLU A 210 11.33 -15.27 22.31
N GLU A 211 10.83 -15.90 21.24
CA GLU A 211 11.57 -16.89 20.44
C GLU A 211 12.50 -16.30 19.38
N ILE A 212 12.03 -15.29 18.62
CA ILE A 212 12.77 -14.74 17.46
C ILE A 212 13.16 -13.27 17.60
N GLY A 213 12.68 -12.58 18.64
CA GLY A 213 12.88 -11.16 18.83
C GLY A 213 11.87 -10.29 18.07
N GLU A 214 11.66 -9.08 18.57
CA GLU A 214 10.70 -8.10 18.01
C GLU A 214 11.05 -7.72 16.56
N GLU A 215 12.33 -7.61 16.22
CA GLU A 215 12.80 -7.23 14.88
C GLU A 215 12.40 -8.24 13.80
N ASP A 216 12.40 -9.53 14.16
CA ASP A 216 12.08 -10.63 13.24
C ASP A 216 10.59 -11.00 13.23
N LEU A 217 9.78 -10.51 14.17
CA LEU A 217 8.34 -10.79 14.27
C LEU A 217 7.58 -10.45 12.98
N LYS A 218 8.01 -9.36 12.30
CA LYS A 218 7.47 -8.89 11.01
C LYS A 218 5.94 -8.94 10.96
N GLU A 219 5.30 -8.34 11.96
CA GLU A 219 3.84 -8.20 12.02
C GLU A 219 3.33 -7.31 10.87
N LYS A 220 2.34 -7.80 10.11
CA LYS A 220 1.80 -7.11 8.92
C LYS A 220 0.29 -7.07 8.94
N PHE A 221 -0.27 -5.98 8.42
CA PHE A 221 -1.64 -5.99 7.92
C PHE A 221 -1.62 -6.56 6.50
N LEU A 222 -2.45 -7.57 6.23
CA LEU A 222 -2.54 -8.24 4.93
C LEU A 222 -4.00 -8.49 4.54
N PHE A 223 -4.26 -8.60 3.24
CA PHE A 223 -5.59 -8.79 2.69
C PHE A 223 -5.96 -10.27 2.59
N HIS A 224 -7.23 -10.57 2.87
CA HIS A 224 -7.81 -11.90 2.69
C HIS A 224 -9.23 -11.77 2.14
N GLY A 225 -9.41 -12.10 0.86
CA GLY A 225 -10.72 -12.21 0.23
C GLY A 225 -11.34 -13.56 0.50
N THR A 226 -12.66 -13.59 0.68
CA THR A 226 -13.38 -14.83 0.91
C THR A 226 -14.83 -14.71 0.46
N ALA A 227 -15.48 -15.85 0.21
CA ALA A 227 -16.91 -15.91 -0.06
C ALA A 227 -17.75 -15.44 1.15
N THR A 228 -18.91 -14.83 0.89
CA THR A 228 -19.84 -14.31 1.93
C THR A 228 -20.13 -15.34 3.02
N ALA A 229 -20.29 -16.61 2.64
CA ALA A 229 -20.60 -17.72 3.55
C ALA A 229 -19.51 -17.98 4.61
N ASN A 230 -18.28 -17.49 4.43
CA ASN A 230 -17.20 -17.67 5.40
C ASN A 230 -17.05 -16.48 6.37
N ILE A 231 -17.66 -15.32 6.10
CA ILE A 231 -17.41 -14.08 6.85
C ILE A 231 -17.73 -14.24 8.34
N ASP A 232 -18.95 -14.70 8.67
CA ASP A 232 -19.39 -14.88 10.06
C ASP A 232 -18.49 -15.89 10.80
N LYS A 233 -18.17 -17.01 10.14
CA LYS A 233 -17.28 -18.04 10.71
C LYS A 233 -15.90 -17.46 11.00
N ILE A 234 -15.30 -16.71 10.07
CA ILE A 234 -13.98 -16.10 10.26
C ILE A 234 -13.99 -15.08 11.41
N CYS A 235 -15.03 -14.26 11.50
CA CYS A 235 -15.12 -13.28 12.59
C CYS A 235 -15.27 -13.95 13.97
N ARG A 236 -15.97 -15.09 14.04
CA ARG A 236 -16.23 -15.82 15.29
C ARG A 236 -15.06 -16.71 15.72
N GLU A 237 -14.51 -17.46 14.76
CA GLU A 237 -13.57 -18.57 15.02
C GLU A 237 -12.14 -18.26 14.57
N GLY A 238 -11.94 -17.20 13.78
CA GLY A 238 -10.66 -16.92 13.11
C GLY A 238 -10.51 -17.64 11.78
N PHE A 239 -9.30 -17.65 11.24
CA PHE A 239 -9.00 -18.27 9.95
C PHE A 239 -8.71 -19.77 10.15
N ASP A 240 -9.48 -20.65 9.50
CA ASP A 240 -9.36 -22.10 9.66
C ASP A 240 -8.32 -22.66 8.68
N VAL A 241 -7.16 -23.08 9.22
CA VAL A 241 -6.07 -23.68 8.44
C VAL A 241 -6.57 -24.87 7.61
N ARG A 242 -7.53 -25.65 8.10
CA ARG A 242 -8.01 -26.88 7.44
C ARG A 242 -8.87 -26.62 6.22
N LYS A 243 -9.24 -25.36 5.96
CA LYS A 243 -10.02 -24.95 4.78
C LYS A 243 -9.16 -24.66 3.54
N TYR A 244 -7.88 -25.03 3.53
CA TYR A 244 -7.03 -24.93 2.34
C TYR A 244 -7.61 -25.75 1.16
N GLY A 245 -7.26 -25.39 -0.08
CA GLY A 245 -7.54 -26.23 -1.26
C GLY A 245 -8.75 -25.84 -2.13
N ARG A 246 -9.53 -24.81 -1.78
CA ARG A 246 -10.56 -24.26 -2.71
C ARG A 246 -9.95 -23.40 -3.82
N HIS A 247 -8.83 -22.76 -3.54
CA HIS A 247 -8.04 -21.97 -4.46
C HIS A 247 -6.58 -22.41 -4.28
N GLY A 248 -5.87 -22.68 -5.38
CA GLY A 248 -4.64 -23.49 -5.43
C GLY A 248 -3.66 -23.31 -4.26
N THR A 249 -3.13 -24.42 -3.76
CA THR A 249 -2.22 -24.50 -2.59
C THR A 249 -0.74 -24.46 -3.00
N SER A 250 -0.36 -23.60 -3.95
CA SER A 250 0.98 -23.63 -4.54
C SER A 250 2.13 -23.36 -3.56
N LEU A 251 1.84 -22.72 -2.42
CA LEU A 251 2.82 -22.34 -1.39
C LEU A 251 2.68 -23.15 -0.09
N GLY A 252 1.77 -24.14 -0.07
CA GLY A 252 1.50 -25.00 1.07
C GLY A 252 0.04 -25.01 1.53
N HIS A 253 -0.25 -25.88 2.47
CA HIS A 253 -1.56 -26.14 3.05
C HIS A 253 -1.79 -25.28 4.30
N GLY A 254 -1.95 -23.97 4.10
CA GLY A 254 -2.16 -23.01 5.18
C GLY A 254 -3.15 -21.90 4.84
N ILE A 255 -3.15 -20.85 5.64
CA ILE A 255 -4.00 -19.66 5.46
C ILE A 255 -3.25 -18.64 4.61
N TYR A 256 -3.83 -18.29 3.46
CA TYR A 256 -3.23 -17.38 2.50
C TYR A 256 -3.64 -15.93 2.77
N PHE A 257 -2.66 -15.04 2.70
CA PHE A 257 -2.82 -13.60 2.80
C PHE A 257 -2.02 -12.91 1.68
N SER A 258 -2.51 -11.76 1.20
CA SER A 258 -1.84 -10.97 0.17
C SER A 258 -1.43 -9.60 0.67
N THR A 259 -0.31 -9.08 0.16
CA THR A 259 0.04 -7.66 0.31
C THR A 259 -0.71 -6.76 -0.68
N VAL A 260 -1.45 -7.36 -1.63
CA VAL A 260 -2.12 -6.69 -2.75
C VAL A 260 -3.63 -6.92 -2.66
N ALA A 261 -4.39 -5.86 -2.38
CA ALA A 261 -5.85 -5.91 -2.23
C ALA A 261 -6.55 -6.49 -3.48
N SER A 262 -6.22 -5.98 -4.68
CA SER A 262 -6.81 -6.46 -5.95
C SER A 262 -6.55 -7.94 -6.26
N TYR A 263 -5.52 -8.54 -5.65
CA TYR A 263 -5.33 -9.99 -5.72
C TYR A 263 -6.37 -10.72 -4.86
N SER A 264 -6.56 -10.25 -3.62
CA SER A 264 -7.57 -10.77 -2.69
C SER A 264 -9.00 -10.56 -3.17
N GLU A 265 -9.31 -9.49 -3.92
CA GLU A 265 -10.65 -9.23 -4.49
C GLU A 265 -11.18 -10.43 -5.30
N ARG A 266 -10.30 -11.13 -6.02
CA ARG A 266 -10.65 -12.29 -6.85
C ARG A 266 -11.29 -13.43 -6.06
N PHE A 267 -11.02 -13.50 -4.76
CA PHE A 267 -11.56 -14.50 -3.84
C PHE A 267 -12.75 -13.98 -3.03
N SER A 268 -13.10 -12.71 -3.22
CA SER A 268 -14.21 -12.07 -2.51
C SER A 268 -15.57 -12.38 -3.15
N GLU A 269 -15.61 -13.12 -4.28
CA GLU A 269 -16.82 -13.52 -5.02
C GLU A 269 -17.87 -12.38 -5.08
N GLN A 270 -19.16 -12.69 -4.92
CA GLN A 270 -20.25 -11.72 -4.86
C GLN A 270 -20.33 -10.97 -3.53
N SER A 271 -19.43 -11.21 -2.58
CA SER A 271 -19.49 -10.58 -1.25
C SER A 271 -19.14 -9.10 -1.29
N HIS A 272 -18.37 -8.67 -2.30
CA HIS A 272 -17.85 -7.31 -2.40
C HIS A 272 -17.16 -6.88 -1.09
N SER A 273 -16.60 -7.86 -0.37
CA SER A 273 -16.08 -7.71 0.97
C SER A 273 -14.81 -8.53 1.17
N MET A 274 -13.84 -7.99 1.90
CA MET A 274 -12.63 -8.72 2.27
C MET A 274 -12.14 -8.32 3.67
N PHE A 275 -11.26 -9.13 4.23
CA PHE A 275 -10.59 -8.81 5.49
C PHE A 275 -9.27 -8.09 5.26
N ILE A 276 -8.97 -7.15 6.15
CA ILE A 276 -7.60 -6.80 6.50
C ILE A 276 -7.30 -7.48 7.83
N ALA A 277 -6.37 -8.44 7.81
CA ALA A 277 -5.95 -9.19 8.97
C ALA A 277 -4.58 -8.71 9.47
N ARG A 278 -4.36 -8.75 10.78
CA ARG A 278 -3.01 -8.71 11.36
C ARG A 278 -2.42 -10.10 11.30
N VAL A 279 -1.20 -10.23 10.82
CA VAL A 279 -0.55 -11.51 10.59
C VAL A 279 0.87 -11.44 11.12
N LEU A 280 1.22 -12.39 11.98
CA LEU A 280 2.57 -12.58 12.51
C LEU A 280 3.38 -13.40 11.49
N CYS A 281 4.03 -12.72 10.56
CA CYS A 281 4.76 -13.38 9.48
C CYS A 281 6.07 -14.01 9.95
N GLY A 282 6.71 -13.45 10.98
CA GLY A 282 7.98 -13.93 11.53
C GLY A 282 9.07 -14.07 10.47
N ARG A 283 9.95 -15.06 10.66
CA ARG A 283 10.91 -15.47 9.64
C ARG A 283 10.20 -16.27 8.55
N SER A 284 10.23 -15.75 7.32
CA SER A 284 9.58 -16.39 6.18
C SER A 284 10.57 -17.15 5.31
N THR A 285 10.09 -18.22 4.66
CA THR A 285 10.83 -18.95 3.63
C THR A 285 9.98 -19.22 2.39
N GLN A 286 10.60 -19.65 1.28
CA GLN A 286 9.85 -19.99 0.07
C GLN A 286 8.88 -21.14 0.35
N GLY A 287 7.61 -20.98 -0.06
CA GLY A 287 6.59 -22.02 0.04
C GLY A 287 6.65 -23.05 -1.09
N CYS A 288 6.16 -24.24 -0.81
CA CYS A 288 5.98 -25.33 -1.75
C CYS A 288 4.62 -26.01 -1.53
N MET A 289 4.00 -26.53 -2.59
CA MET A 289 2.66 -27.10 -2.54
C MET A 289 2.49 -28.26 -1.57
N THR A 290 3.58 -28.96 -1.24
CA THR A 290 3.57 -30.12 -0.33
C THR A 290 3.71 -29.72 1.13
N ASN A 291 4.02 -28.45 1.45
CA ASN A 291 4.18 -28.00 2.83
C ASN A 291 2.84 -28.12 3.59
N THR A 292 2.85 -28.82 4.72
CA THR A 292 1.74 -28.85 5.70
C THR A 292 2.05 -28.01 6.94
N HIS A 293 3.28 -27.55 7.05
CA HIS A 293 3.85 -26.66 8.05
C HIS A 293 5.01 -25.90 7.37
N PRO A 294 5.49 -24.79 7.95
CA PRO A 294 6.67 -24.11 7.45
C PRO A 294 7.89 -25.06 7.45
N PRO A 295 8.79 -24.97 6.46
CA PRO A 295 10.06 -25.69 6.48
C PRO A 295 10.89 -25.42 7.74
N TYR A 296 11.90 -26.26 7.99
CA TYR A 296 12.84 -26.08 9.08
C TYR A 296 14.04 -25.20 8.67
N GLU A 297 14.49 -24.37 9.60
CA GLU A 297 15.79 -23.69 9.61
C GLU A 297 16.91 -24.67 9.96
N ASN A 298 18.17 -24.27 9.71
CA ASN A 298 19.35 -25.10 9.97
C ASN A 298 19.53 -25.46 11.47
N ASN A 299 18.96 -24.67 12.37
CA ASN A 299 19.00 -24.90 13.83
C ASN A 299 17.88 -25.83 14.32
N GLY A 300 17.08 -26.42 13.42
CA GLY A 300 15.99 -27.33 13.76
C GLY A 300 14.69 -26.64 14.18
N ARG A 301 14.63 -25.30 14.18
CA ARG A 301 13.40 -24.52 14.37
C ARG A 301 12.60 -24.46 13.07
N MET A 302 11.26 -24.41 13.12
CA MET A 302 10.48 -24.11 11.92
C MET A 302 10.50 -22.61 11.60
N TYR A 303 10.47 -22.26 10.32
CA TYR A 303 10.08 -20.90 9.90
C TYR A 303 8.67 -20.57 10.40
N ASP A 304 8.29 -19.30 10.35
CA ASP A 304 6.99 -18.82 10.86
C ASP A 304 5.93 -18.73 9.77
N SER A 305 6.37 -18.56 8.52
CA SER A 305 5.49 -18.47 7.35
C SER A 305 6.20 -18.90 6.06
N CYS A 306 5.38 -19.19 5.04
CA CYS A 306 5.84 -19.39 3.67
C CYS A 306 5.47 -18.19 2.79
N VAL A 307 6.29 -17.88 1.78
CA VAL A 307 6.08 -16.79 0.83
C VAL A 307 6.29 -17.25 -0.61
N ASP A 308 5.76 -16.48 -1.56
CA ASP A 308 5.96 -16.68 -3.00
C ASP A 308 7.33 -16.19 -3.49
N ASN A 309 7.92 -15.20 -2.82
CA ASN A 309 9.24 -14.67 -3.12
C ASN A 309 9.89 -14.13 -1.84
N GLN A 310 11.10 -14.58 -1.50
CA GLN A 310 11.77 -14.17 -0.25
C GLN A 310 12.24 -12.71 -0.22
N THR A 311 12.54 -12.12 -1.38
CA THR A 311 13.03 -10.73 -1.47
C THR A 311 11.88 -9.73 -1.44
N LYS A 312 10.81 -10.00 -2.18
CA LYS A 312 9.62 -9.15 -2.25
C LYS A 312 8.34 -10.00 -2.24
N PRO A 313 7.92 -10.46 -1.06
CA PRO A 313 6.72 -11.27 -0.91
C PRO A 313 5.45 -10.52 -1.36
N MET A 314 4.64 -11.15 -2.20
CA MET A 314 3.26 -10.71 -2.46
C MET A 314 2.25 -11.56 -1.70
N MET A 315 2.59 -12.81 -1.43
CA MET A 315 1.75 -13.77 -0.74
C MET A 315 2.45 -14.29 0.52
N TYR A 316 1.68 -14.43 1.59
CA TYR A 316 2.11 -15.08 2.82
C TYR A 316 1.17 -16.24 3.14
N VAL A 317 1.74 -17.34 3.61
CA VAL A 317 1.01 -18.50 4.14
C VAL A 317 1.44 -18.75 5.57
N VAL A 318 0.48 -18.71 6.50
CA VAL A 318 0.67 -19.07 7.91
C VAL A 318 -0.08 -20.35 8.23
N TYR A 319 0.36 -21.07 9.26
CA TYR A 319 -0.09 -22.45 9.54
C TYR A 319 -0.75 -22.58 10.91
N SER A 320 -1.01 -21.48 11.60
CA SER A 320 -1.76 -21.43 12.86
C SER A 320 -2.76 -20.27 12.83
N ASN A 321 -3.95 -20.52 13.38
CA ASN A 321 -5.03 -19.54 13.46
C ASN A 321 -4.64 -18.38 14.40
N GLU A 322 -3.91 -18.68 15.47
CA GLU A 322 -3.43 -17.73 16.45
C GLU A 322 -2.36 -16.78 15.89
N GLN A 323 -1.75 -17.08 14.74
CA GLN A 323 -0.85 -16.15 14.05
C GLN A 323 -1.57 -15.00 13.35
N CYS A 324 -2.91 -15.03 13.29
CA CYS A 324 -3.68 -14.03 12.57
C CYS A 324 -4.93 -13.56 13.33
N TYR A 325 -5.25 -12.28 13.16
CA TYR A 325 -6.46 -11.67 13.71
C TYR A 325 -7.19 -10.86 12.63
N PRO A 326 -8.47 -11.14 12.34
CA PRO A 326 -9.24 -10.35 11.39
C PRO A 326 -9.55 -8.99 12.02
N ALA A 327 -8.81 -7.94 11.64
CA ALA A 327 -8.89 -6.63 12.27
C ALA A 327 -10.02 -5.76 11.68
N TYR A 328 -10.14 -5.78 10.35
CA TYR A 328 -11.16 -5.02 9.62
C TYR A 328 -11.83 -5.87 8.55
N MET A 329 -13.10 -5.53 8.28
CA MET A 329 -13.83 -5.93 7.08
C MET A 329 -14.04 -4.69 6.22
N ILE A 330 -13.56 -4.76 4.98
CA ILE A 330 -13.69 -3.72 3.96
C ILE A 330 -14.79 -4.14 3.00
N GLN A 331 -15.68 -3.21 2.66
CA GLN A 331 -16.71 -3.37 1.66
C GLN A 331 -16.41 -2.42 0.50
N PHE A 332 -16.44 -2.90 -0.74
CA PHE A 332 -15.99 -2.17 -1.92
C PHE A 332 -16.84 -2.45 -3.16
N VAL A 333 -16.87 -1.54 -4.13
CA VAL A 333 -17.60 -1.68 -5.41
C VAL A 333 -16.74 -1.40 -6.62
#